data_AF-A0A952C9W5-F1
#
_entry.id   AF-A0A952C9W5-F1
#
_cell.length_a   1.000
_cell.length_b   1.000
_cell.length_c   1.000
_cell.angle_alpha   90.00
_cell.angle_beta   90.00
_cell.angle_gamma   90.00
#
_symmetry.space_group_name_H-M   'P 1'
#
loop_
_entity.id
_entity.type
_entity.pdbx_description
1 polymer ?
#
loop_
_entity_poly.entity_id
_entity_poly.type
_entity_poly.pdbx_seq_one_letter_code
_entity_poly.pdbx_strand_id
1 'polypeptide(L)' 'MYPLQMLKSCMVKDLEEMEVLGMYEVAPEDFALTEFVCVSKQPHQQIIRNGLDLMYKEIG' A
#
# COMPACT_ATOMS: atom_id res chain seq x y z
N MET A 1 10.78 -7.17 1.62
CA MET A 1 9.65 -6.21 1.53
C MET A 1 10.13 -4.98 0.78
N TYR A 2 9.45 -4.58 -0.31
CA TYR A 2 9.78 -3.38 -1.10
C TYR A 2 8.71 -2.31 -0.88
N PRO A 3 8.75 -1.56 0.24
CA PRO A 3 7.66 -0.66 0.64
C PRO A 3 7.38 0.42 -0.41
N LEU A 4 8.41 0.97 -1.06
CA LEU A 4 8.25 1.99 -2.10
C LEU A 4 7.58 1.46 -3.37
N GLN A 5 7.86 0.22 -3.77
CA GLN A 5 7.20 -0.38 -4.92
C GLN A 5 5.72 -0.56 -4.62
N MET A 6 5.41 -1.14 -3.46
CA MET A 6 4.03 -1.39 -3.04
C MET A 6 3.19 -0.12 -2.96
N LEU A 7 3.77 0.96 -2.43
CA LEU A 7 3.13 2.27 -2.41
C LEU A 7 2.87 2.81 -3.82
N LYS A 8 3.81 2.61 -4.75
CA LYS A 8 3.62 3.00 -6.15
C LYS A 8 2.52 2.16 -6.81
N SER A 9 2.52 0.84 -6.63
CA SER A 9 1.48 -0.06 -7.16
C SER A 9 0.09 0.34 -6.64
N CYS A 10 -0.03 0.71 -5.36
CA CYS A 10 -1.26 1.27 -4.79
C CYS A 10 -1.68 2.60 -5.43
N MET A 11 -0.72 3.49 -5.73
CA MET A 11 -1.00 4.78 -6.38
C MET A 11 -1.46 4.62 -7.83
N VAL A 12 -0.85 3.69 -8.58
CA VAL A 12 -1.24 3.40 -9.97
C VAL A 12 -2.41 2.41 -10.06
N LYS A 13 -2.86 1.86 -8.92
CA LYS A 13 -3.96 0.90 -8.80
C LYS A 13 -3.72 -0.40 -9.57
N ASP A 14 -2.49 -0.87 -9.57
CA ASP A 14 -2.10 -2.10 -10.27
C ASP A 14 -2.32 -3.30 -9.34
N LEU A 15 -3.47 -3.97 -9.50
CA LEU A 15 -3.91 -5.06 -8.62
C LEU A 15 -2.99 -6.29 -8.71
N GLU A 16 -2.54 -6.66 -9.91
CA GLU A 16 -1.62 -7.78 -10.11
C GLU A 16 -0.31 -7.55 -9.36
N GLU A 17 0.28 -6.36 -9.49
CA GLU A 17 1.52 -6.04 -8.79
C GLU A 17 1.32 -5.96 -7.27
N MET A 18 0.17 -5.44 -6.80
CA MET A 18 -0.19 -5.43 -5.39
C MET A 18 -0.30 -6.87 -4.82
N GLU A 19 -0.90 -7.82 -5.55
CA GLU A 19 -0.98 -9.22 -5.14
C GLU A 19 0.41 -9.87 -5.07
N VAL A 20 1.24 -9.68 -6.12
CA VAL A 20 2.61 -10.24 -6.18
C VAL A 20 3.48 -9.69 -5.06
N LEU A 21 3.28 -8.45 -4.65
CA LEU A 21 4.00 -7.82 -3.54
C LEU A 21 3.50 -8.24 -2.16
N GLY A 22 2.44 -9.05 -2.08
CA GLY A 22 1.93 -9.62 -0.83
C GLY A 22 0.98 -8.70 -0.07
N MET A 23 0.10 -7.98 -0.77
CA MET A 23 -0.81 -7.01 -0.14
C MET A 23 -1.76 -7.58 0.92
N TYR A 24 -2.12 -8.86 0.83
CA TYR A 24 -2.98 -9.51 1.82
C TYR A 24 -2.33 -9.73 3.19
N GLU A 25 -1.00 -9.68 3.26
CA GLU A 25 -0.23 -9.92 4.49
C GLU A 25 0.15 -8.62 5.22
N VAL A 26 -0.36 -7.48 4.74
CA VAL A 26 0.11 -6.15 5.13
C VAL A 26 -1.02 -5.33 5.73
N ALA A 27 -0.75 -4.67 6.86
CA ALA A 27 -1.63 -3.69 7.46
C ALA A 27 -1.16 -2.25 7.19
N PRO A 28 -2.04 -1.24 7.20
CA PRO A 28 -1.62 0.15 7.07
C PRO A 28 -0.64 0.58 8.17
N GLU A 29 -0.74 0.01 9.38
CA GLU A 29 0.17 0.26 10.50
C GLU A 29 1.63 -0.16 10.23
N ASP A 30 1.88 -1.17 9.38
CA ASP A 30 3.25 -1.57 8.98
C ASP A 30 4.01 -0.42 8.31
N PHE A 31 3.28 0.54 7.74
CA PHE A 31 3.84 1.69 7.04
C PHE A 31 3.97 2.94 7.93
N ALA A 32 3.55 2.89 9.20
CA ALA A 32 3.61 4.04 10.11
C ALA A 32 5.05 4.56 10.31
N LEU A 33 6.02 3.67 10.44
CA LEU A 33 7.43 4.06 10.59
C LEU A 33 7.99 4.67 9.30
N THR A 34 7.59 4.13 8.14
CA THR A 34 7.99 4.67 6.83
C THR A 34 7.39 6.05 6.56
N GLU A 35 6.17 6.30 7.06
CA GLU A 35 5.51 7.60 7.02
C GLU A 35 6.17 8.62 7.93
N PHE A 36 6.57 8.20 9.14
CA PHE A 36 7.25 9.07 10.09
C PHE A 36 8.59 9.59 9.53
N VAL A 37 9.41 8.69 8.97
CA VAL A 37 10.74 9.02 8.42
C VAL A 37 10.67 9.71 7.05
N CYS A 38 9.53 9.64 6.35
CA CYS A 38 9.40 10.20 5.02
C CYS A 38 9.57 11.74 4.99
N VAL A 39 10.51 12.19 4.15
CA VAL A 39 10.81 13.62 3.96
C VAL A 39 9.70 14.35 3.19
N SER A 40 9.08 13.67 2.23
CA SER A 40 7.98 14.24 1.42
C SER A 40 6.61 14.19 2.10
N LYS A 41 6.53 13.64 3.33
CA LYS A 41 5.30 13.56 4.15
C LYS A 41 4.11 12.94 3.40
N GLN A 42 4.38 11.91 2.60
CA GLN A 42 3.31 11.16 1.93
C GLN A 42 2.52 10.33 2.94
N PRO A 43 1.18 10.28 2.83
CA PRO A 43 0.33 9.54 3.75
C PRO A 43 0.29 8.05 3.40
N HIS A 44 1.38 7.32 3.68
CA HIS A 44 1.53 5.90 3.37
C HIS A 44 0.42 5.03 3.97
N GLN A 45 0.03 5.29 5.21
CA GLN A 45 -1.02 4.50 5.87
C GLN A 45 -2.35 4.62 5.10
N GLN A 46 -2.67 5.83 4.64
CA GLN A 46 -3.86 6.10 3.85
C GLN A 46 -3.79 5.45 2.46
N ILE A 47 -2.61 5.47 1.82
CA ILE A 47 -2.40 4.84 0.51
C ILE A 47 -2.63 3.34 0.59
N ILE A 48 -2.07 2.67 1.60
CA ILE A 48 -2.26 1.22 1.81
C ILE A 48 -3.72 0.90 2.15
N ARG A 49 -4.37 1.69 3.01
CA ARG A 49 -5.81 1.55 3.33
C ARG A 49 -6.66 1.60 2.07
N ASN A 50 -6.41 2.57 1.19
CA ASN A 50 -7.14 2.75 -0.05
C ASN A 50 -6.86 1.61 -1.05
N GLY A 51 -5.63 1.10 -1.10
CA GLY A 51 -5.30 -0.05 -1.93
C GLY A 51 -5.99 -1.33 -1.46
N LEU A 52 -6.09 -1.55 -0.15
CA LEU A 52 -6.82 -2.69 0.41
C LEU A 52 -8.32 -2.59 0.10
N ASP A 53 -8.92 -1.40 0.27
CA ASP A 53 -10.32 -1.13 -0.08
C ASP A 53 -10.60 -1.40 -1.56
N LEU A 54 -9.68 -1.00 -2.44
CA LEU A 54 -9.76 -1.27 -3.88
C LEU A 54 -9.77 -2.77 -4.17
N MET A 55 -8.85 -3.53 -3.58
CA MET A 55 -8.80 -4.99 -3.73
C MET A 55 -10.08 -5.67 -3.23
N TYR A 56 -10.59 -5.26 -2.06
CA TYR A 56 -11.85 -5.76 -1.53
C TYR A 56 -13.04 -5.48 -2.45
N LYS A 57 -13.02 -4.35 -3.16
CA LYS A 57 -14.12 -3.95 -4.04
C LYS A 57 -14.12 -4.66 -5.40
N GLU A 58 -12.95 -5.02 -5.93
CA GLU A 58 -12.85 -5.73 -7.21
C GLU A 58 -12.92 -7.26 -7.07
N ILE A 59 -12.48 -7.80 -5.93
CA ILE A 59 -12.37 -9.25 -5.71
C ILE A 59 -13.50 -9.78 -4.80
N GLY A 60 -14.10 -8.93 -3.96
CA GLY A 60 -15.24 -9.25 -3.08
C GLY A 60 -16.60 -8.90 -3.66
#